data_AF-A0A382MT80-F1
#
_entry.id   AF-A0A382MT80-F1
#
_cell.length_a   1.000
_cell.length_b   1.000
_cell.length_c   1.000
_cell.angle_alpha   90.00
_cell.angle_beta   90.00
_cell.angle_gamma   90.00
#
_symmetry.space_group_name_H-M   'P 1'
#
loop_
_entity.id
_entity.type
_entity.pdbx_description
1 polymer ?
#
loop_
_entity_poly.entity_id
_entity_poly.type
_entity_poly.pdbx_seq_one_letter_code
_entity_poly.pdbx_strand_id
1 'polypeptide(L)'
;MTLFFKNTVRIPLFLIFLSLNTIFHGSLVSLCGIIKFIIPIPEFRIFIARIAYWISGGFVLTDNVLMKVFYDPEWDIQGLENLNMNGTYLVMSNHLSLLDIPALQRVFFQQIPFLRFFIKQQLIFVPFLGQGLWALNFPSMKRYSKETLNKHPELRGKDLETTKRSC
;
A
#
# COMPACT_ATOMS: atom_id res chain seq x y z
N MET A 1 -2.10 -34.78 4.50
CA MET A 1 -3.36 -34.65 3.72
C MET A 1 -4.27 -33.55 4.29
N THR A 2 -4.56 -33.55 5.59
CA THR A 2 -5.47 -32.58 6.26
C THR A 2 -5.04 -31.12 6.14
N LEU A 3 -3.73 -30.82 6.22
CA LEU A 3 -3.17 -29.47 6.06
C LEU A 3 -3.30 -28.94 4.62
N PHE A 4 -3.14 -29.83 3.63
CA PHE A 4 -3.31 -29.50 2.22
C PHE A 4 -4.76 -29.12 1.94
N PHE A 5 -5.72 -29.97 2.32
CA PHE A 5 -7.16 -29.70 2.19
C PHE A 5 -7.60 -28.43 2.95
N LYS A 6 -7.08 -28.21 4.16
CA LYS A 6 -7.32 -26.99 4.94
C LYS A 6 -6.83 -25.75 4.18
N ASN A 7 -5.65 -25.81 3.58
CA ASN A 7 -5.08 -24.69 2.82
C ASN A 7 -5.81 -24.43 1.49
N THR A 8 -6.29 -25.49 0.82
CA THR A 8 -7.02 -25.38 -0.46
C THR A 8 -8.29 -24.54 -0.34
N VAL A 9 -8.98 -24.58 0.80
CA VAL A 9 -10.18 -23.76 1.05
C VAL A 9 -9.83 -22.43 1.71
N ARG A 10 -8.89 -22.46 2.65
CA ARG A 10 -8.50 -21.28 3.45
C ARG A 10 -7.87 -20.17 2.60
N ILE A 11 -6.98 -20.51 1.67
CA ILE A 11 -6.29 -19.51 0.85
C ILE A 11 -7.27 -18.75 -0.08
N PRO A 12 -8.13 -19.41 -0.86
CA PRO A 12 -9.12 -18.70 -1.68
C PRO A 12 -10.05 -17.82 -0.84
N LEU A 13 -10.55 -18.31 0.29
CA LEU A 13 -11.40 -17.51 1.18
C LEU A 13 -10.67 -16.27 1.69
N PHE A 14 -9.42 -16.42 2.15
CA PHE A 14 -8.60 -15.28 2.58
C PHE A 14 -8.43 -14.26 1.45
N LEU A 15 -8.11 -14.70 0.23
CA LEU A 15 -7.93 -13.82 -0.92
C LEU A 15 -9.24 -13.12 -1.32
N ILE A 16 -10.38 -13.80 -1.20
CA ILE A 16 -11.71 -13.19 -1.41
C ILE A 16 -11.94 -12.08 -0.40
N PHE A 17 -11.76 -12.33 0.90
CA PHE A 17 -11.95 -11.31 1.92
C PHE A 17 -10.96 -10.14 1.79
N LEU A 18 -9.70 -10.43 1.46
CA LEU A 18 -8.69 -9.41 1.18
C LEU A 18 -9.08 -8.53 -0.01
N SER A 19 -9.61 -9.15 -1.08
CA SER A 19 -10.09 -8.44 -2.26
C SER A 19 -11.31 -7.59 -1.95
N LEU A 20 -12.28 -8.11 -1.18
CA LEU A 20 -13.46 -7.35 -0.75
C LEU A 20 -13.06 -6.17 0.14
N ASN A 21 -12.12 -6.36 1.06
CA ASN A 21 -11.57 -5.30 1.90
C ASN A 21 -10.92 -4.20 1.05
N THR A 22 -10.13 -4.60 0.04
CA THR A 22 -9.48 -3.71 -0.91
C THR A 22 -10.50 -2.93 -1.75
N ILE A 23 -11.54 -3.59 -2.26
CA ILE A 23 -12.60 -2.94 -3.04
C ILE A 23 -13.35 -1.93 -2.18
N PHE A 24 -13.75 -2.31 -0.96
CA PHE A 24 -14.51 -1.45 -0.06
C PHE A 24 -13.72 -0.18 0.31
N HIS A 25 -12.56 -0.34 0.95
CA HIS A 25 -11.76 0.81 1.37
C HIS A 25 -11.15 1.57 0.18
N GLY A 26 -10.70 0.86 -0.85
CA GLY A 26 -10.18 1.45 -2.08
C GLY A 26 -11.21 2.33 -2.79
N SER A 27 -12.48 1.91 -2.84
CA SER A 27 -13.57 2.73 -3.41
C SER A 27 -13.79 4.01 -2.61
N LEU A 28 -13.84 3.91 -1.27
CA LEU A 28 -14.05 5.07 -0.39
C LEU A 28 -12.89 6.07 -0.49
N VAL A 29 -11.65 5.58 -0.49
CA VAL A 29 -10.46 6.44 -0.67
C VAL A 29 -10.43 7.06 -2.07
N SER A 30 -10.80 6.30 -3.11
CA SER A 30 -10.89 6.81 -4.48
C SER A 30 -11.89 7.97 -4.58
N LEU A 31 -13.03 7.87 -3.89
CA LEU A 31 -14.02 8.94 -3.82
C LEU A 31 -13.43 10.20 -3.15
N CYS A 32 -12.66 10.05 -2.07
CA CYS A 32 -11.92 11.17 -1.48
C CYS A 32 -10.97 11.84 -2.50
N GLY A 33 -10.32 11.05 -3.35
CA GLY A 33 -9.47 11.55 -4.44
C GLY A 33 -10.24 12.41 -5.45
N ILE A 34 -11.43 11.97 -5.86
CA ILE A 34 -12.31 12.72 -6.77
C ILE A 34 -12.77 14.03 -6.12
N ILE A 35 -13.20 13.98 -4.85
CA ILE A 35 -13.63 15.16 -4.09
C ILE A 35 -12.49 16.19 -3.99
N LYS A 36 -11.26 15.73 -3.67
CA LYS A 36 -10.04 16.56 -3.59
C LYS A 36 -9.72 17.22 -4.93
N PHE A 37 -9.99 16.52 -6.04
CA PHE A 37 -9.76 17.04 -7.40
C PHE A 37 -10.73 18.16 -7.75
N ILE A 38 -12.02 17.99 -7.44
CA ILE A 38 -13.08 18.95 -7.79
C ILE A 38 -12.99 20.23 -6.93
N ILE A 39 -12.64 20.13 -5.65
CA ILE A 39 -12.62 21.27 -4.72
C ILE A 39 -11.18 21.77 -4.53
N PRO A 40 -10.80 22.95 -5.08
CA PRO A 40 -9.44 23.46 -5.03
C PRO A 40 -9.12 24.28 -3.76
N ILE A 41 -9.83 24.04 -2.65
CA ILE A 41 -9.62 24.76 -1.38
C ILE A 41 -8.58 24.02 -0.53
N PRO A 42 -7.43 24.63 -0.18
CA PRO A 42 -6.33 23.95 0.52
C PRO A 42 -6.74 23.28 1.83
N GLU A 43 -7.48 23.97 2.69
CA GLU A 43 -7.92 23.49 4.01
C GLU A 43 -8.85 22.29 3.86
N PHE A 44 -9.76 22.35 2.88
CA PHE A 44 -10.67 21.26 2.57
C PHE A 44 -9.91 20.03 2.04
N ARG A 45 -8.89 20.23 1.21
CA ARG A 45 -8.03 19.12 0.73
C ARG A 45 -7.28 18.44 1.86
N ILE A 46 -6.80 19.19 2.86
CA ILE A 46 -6.18 18.63 4.06
C ILE A 46 -7.18 17.80 4.86
N PHE A 47 -8.40 18.31 5.04
CA PHE A 47 -9.47 17.60 5.74
C PHE A 47 -9.83 16.27 5.04
N ILE A 48 -10.06 16.30 3.73
CA ILE A 48 -10.34 15.09 2.94
C ILE A 48 -9.17 14.11 2.96
N ALA A 49 -7.93 14.61 2.93
CA ALA A 49 -6.76 13.74 3.07
C ALA A 49 -6.72 13.03 4.44
N ARG A 50 -7.07 13.72 5.54
CA ARG A 50 -7.19 13.10 6.86
C ARG A 50 -8.25 11.99 6.88
N ILE A 51 -9.39 12.23 6.24
CA ILE A 51 -10.43 11.19 6.08
C ILE A 51 -9.90 9.99 5.29
N ALA A 52 -9.21 10.23 4.17
CA ALA A 52 -8.63 9.16 3.35
C ALA A 52 -7.61 8.31 4.14
N TYR A 53 -6.76 8.93 4.96
CA TYR A 53 -5.86 8.22 5.86
C TYR A 53 -6.60 7.44 6.94
N TRP A 54 -7.66 7.99 7.51
CA TRP A 54 -8.49 7.29 8.50
C TRP A 54 -9.16 6.04 7.90
N ILE A 55 -9.73 6.15 6.69
CA ILE A 55 -10.28 5.01 5.95
C ILE A 55 -9.20 3.96 5.70
N SER A 56 -7.99 4.40 5.32
CA SER A 56 -6.85 3.51 5.10
C SER A 56 -6.37 2.84 6.38
N GLY A 57 -6.55 3.47 7.54
CA GLY A 57 -6.38 2.82 8.85
C GLY A 57 -7.37 1.68 9.08
N GLY A 58 -8.64 1.86 8.67
CA GLY A 58 -9.64 0.80 8.67
C GLY A 58 -9.27 -0.40 7.78
N PHE A 59 -8.68 -0.13 6.61
CA PHE A 59 -8.14 -1.15 5.73
C PHE A 59 -7.06 -1.99 6.44
N VAL A 60 -6.07 -1.35 7.06
CA VAL A 60 -4.99 -2.03 7.80
C VAL A 60 -5.52 -2.83 8.98
N LEU A 61 -6.47 -2.28 9.75
CA LEU A 61 -7.11 -3.00 10.85
C LEU A 61 -7.84 -4.26 10.37
N THR A 62 -8.53 -4.17 9.24
CA THR A 62 -9.25 -5.31 8.66
C THR A 62 -8.27 -6.39 8.16
N ASP A 63 -7.21 -6.01 7.46
CA ASP A 63 -6.15 -6.94 7.04
C ASP A 63 -5.50 -7.64 8.23
N ASN A 64 -5.27 -6.91 9.32
CA ASN A 64 -4.77 -7.46 10.58
C ASN A 64 -5.69 -8.53 11.17
N VAL A 65 -7.00 -8.28 11.16
CA VAL A 65 -7.99 -9.27 11.60
C VAL A 65 -7.98 -10.47 10.67
N LEU A 66 -7.96 -10.28 9.35
CA LEU A 66 -7.91 -11.38 8.38
C LEU A 66 -6.65 -12.24 8.57
N MET A 67 -5.48 -11.63 8.72
CA MET A 67 -4.23 -12.36 8.97
C MET A 67 -4.32 -13.19 10.26
N LYS A 68 -4.84 -12.59 11.34
CA LYS A 68 -5.01 -13.28 12.63
C LYS A 68 -5.99 -14.45 12.53
N VAL A 69 -7.16 -14.24 11.92
CA VAL A 69 -8.21 -15.27 11.83
C VAL A 69 -7.80 -16.43 10.92
N PHE A 70 -7.17 -16.15 9.78
CA PHE A 70 -6.85 -17.19 8.80
C PHE A 70 -5.53 -17.89 9.09
N TYR A 71 -4.52 -17.18 9.58
CA TYR A 71 -3.17 -17.73 9.69
C TYR A 71 -2.57 -17.67 11.10
N ASP A 72 -3.04 -16.75 11.94
CA ASP A 72 -2.53 -16.48 13.29
C ASP A 72 -0.99 -16.50 13.38
N PRO A 73 -0.29 -15.68 12.57
CA PRO A 73 1.17 -15.73 12.51
C PRO A 73 1.80 -15.28 13.83
N GLU A 74 2.83 -16.01 14.27
CA GLU A 74 3.73 -15.57 15.33
C GLU A 74 4.64 -14.46 14.81
N TRP A 75 4.79 -13.40 15.60
CA TRP A 75 5.59 -12.23 15.24
C TRP A 75 6.77 -12.11 16.21
N ASP A 76 7.98 -12.17 15.67
CA ASP A 76 9.21 -11.74 16.35
C ASP A 76 9.62 -10.38 15.78
N ILE A 77 9.36 -9.33 16.54
CA ILE A 77 9.59 -7.93 16.14
C ILE A 77 10.50 -7.27 17.17
N GLN A 78 11.56 -6.63 16.69
CA GLN A 78 12.55 -5.95 17.52
C GLN A 78 12.80 -4.53 16.98
N GLY A 79 13.19 -3.58 17.84
CA GLY A 79 13.62 -2.26 17.40
C GLY A 79 12.50 -1.29 17.02
N LEU A 80 11.30 -1.43 17.61
CA LEU A 80 10.23 -0.43 17.47
C LEU A 80 10.39 0.73 18.47
N GLU A 81 11.22 0.55 19.49
CA GLU A 81 11.60 1.59 20.44
C GLU A 81 12.09 2.86 19.71
N ASN A 82 11.61 4.03 20.17
CA ASN A 82 11.90 5.38 19.65
C ASN A 82 11.26 5.76 18.30
N LEU A 83 10.43 4.88 17.70
CA LEU A 83 9.57 5.29 16.59
C LEU A 83 8.46 6.22 17.09
N ASN A 84 8.08 7.20 16.27
CA ASN A 84 7.00 8.11 16.59
C ASN A 84 6.29 8.64 15.34
N MET A 85 5.04 9.05 15.52
CA MET A 85 4.16 9.53 14.45
C MET A 85 4.57 10.88 13.82
N ASN A 86 5.56 11.58 14.37
CA ASN A 86 6.05 12.86 13.84
C ASN A 86 7.39 12.71 13.09
N GLY A 87 7.96 11.51 13.03
CA GLY A 87 9.23 11.26 12.37
C GLY A 87 9.12 11.13 10.84
N THR A 88 10.26 11.17 10.16
CA THR A 88 10.38 10.85 8.73
C THR A 88 11.26 9.62 8.59
N TYR A 89 10.74 8.57 7.97
CA TYR A 89 11.38 7.26 7.94
C TYR A 89 11.50 6.74 6.49
N LEU A 90 12.64 6.13 6.19
CA LEU A 90 12.82 5.28 5.02
C LEU A 90 12.75 3.82 5.46
N VAL A 91 11.66 3.14 5.12
CA VAL A 91 11.48 1.71 5.44
C VAL A 91 12.03 0.88 4.28
N MET A 92 12.95 -0.03 4.59
CA MET A 92 13.52 -0.98 3.63
C MET A 92 13.21 -2.40 4.07
N SER A 93 12.78 -3.24 3.13
CA SER A 93 12.54 -4.66 3.36
C SER A 93 13.07 -5.49 2.20
N ASN A 94 13.31 -6.77 2.45
CA ASN A 94 13.31 -7.75 1.37
C ASN A 94 11.88 -7.89 0.78
N HIS A 95 11.75 -8.54 -0.38
CA HIS A 95 10.46 -8.80 -1.00
C HIS A 95 10.29 -10.30 -1.23
N LEU A 96 9.38 -10.91 -0.48
CA LEU A 96 9.15 -12.36 -0.46
C LEU A 96 7.77 -12.71 -1.01
N SER A 97 6.76 -11.88 -0.76
CA SER A 97 5.38 -12.24 -1.06
C SER A 97 4.45 -11.03 -1.22
N LEU A 98 3.21 -11.32 -1.62
CA LEU A 98 2.13 -10.33 -1.62
C LEU A 98 1.77 -9.87 -0.19
N LEU A 99 2.05 -10.68 0.83
CA LEU A 99 1.73 -10.36 2.23
C LEU A 99 2.72 -9.38 2.86
N ASP A 100 3.81 -9.02 2.17
CA ASP A 100 4.81 -8.10 2.70
C ASP A 100 4.21 -6.74 3.04
N ILE A 101 3.29 -6.23 2.19
CA ILE A 101 2.62 -4.95 2.45
C ILE A 101 1.69 -5.03 3.67
N PRO A 102 0.73 -5.97 3.76
CA PRO A 102 -0.05 -6.16 4.99
C PRO A 102 0.81 -6.39 6.25
N ALA A 103 1.90 -7.13 6.14
CA ALA A 103 2.82 -7.38 7.25
C ALA A 103 3.52 -6.10 7.72
N LEU A 104 4.10 -5.32 6.80
CA LEU A 104 4.74 -4.04 7.13
C LEU A 104 3.71 -3.04 7.67
N GLN A 105 2.54 -2.96 7.05
CA GLN A 105 1.46 -2.10 7.53
C GLN A 105 1.01 -2.49 8.94
N ARG A 106 0.95 -3.78 9.28
CA ARG A 106 0.68 -4.25 10.64
C ARG A 106 1.72 -3.77 11.64
N VAL A 107 2.98 -4.07 11.35
CA VAL A 107 4.11 -3.80 12.25
C VAL A 107 4.23 -2.30 12.53
N PHE A 108 4.07 -1.48 11.49
CA PHE A 108 4.26 -0.04 11.57
C PHE A 108 2.97 0.74 11.83
N PHE A 109 1.82 0.07 11.97
CA PHE A 109 0.55 0.74 12.20
C PHE A 109 0.60 1.56 13.50
N GLN A 110 0.39 2.88 13.39
CA GLN A 110 0.47 3.84 14.51
C GLN A 110 1.84 3.92 15.22
N GLN A 111 2.88 3.25 14.70
CA GLN A 111 4.27 3.39 15.18
C GLN A 111 5.00 4.53 14.45
N ILE A 112 4.71 4.69 13.15
CA ILE A 112 5.27 5.72 12.27
C ILE A 112 4.14 6.32 11.42
N PRO A 113 4.34 7.49 10.77
CA PRO A 113 3.38 8.01 9.79
C PRO A 113 3.00 6.94 8.76
N PHE A 114 1.77 7.06 8.23
CA PHE A 114 1.18 6.06 7.34
C PHE A 114 2.15 5.62 6.24
N LEU A 115 2.47 4.33 6.23
CA LEU A 115 3.48 3.75 5.35
C LEU A 115 3.07 3.92 3.89
N ARG A 116 3.84 4.72 3.15
CA ARG A 116 3.76 4.81 1.69
C ARG A 116 4.91 4.00 1.09
N PHE A 117 4.64 3.37 -0.04
CA PHE A 117 5.62 2.56 -0.75
C PHE A 117 5.56 2.85 -2.25
N PHE A 118 6.65 2.51 -2.94
CA PHE A 118 6.74 2.66 -4.38
C PHE A 118 5.89 1.62 -5.09
N ILE A 119 4.92 2.08 -5.88
CA ILE A 119 4.05 1.20 -6.66
C ILE A 119 4.54 1.09 -8.11
N LYS A 120 4.32 -0.06 -8.73
CA LYS A 120 4.50 -0.19 -10.18
C LYS A 120 3.46 0.68 -10.89
N GLN A 121 3.86 1.40 -11.93
CA GLN A 121 2.94 2.27 -12.66
C GLN A 121 1.68 1.54 -13.17
N GLN A 122 1.80 0.27 -13.54
CA GLN A 122 0.65 -0.54 -14.00
C GLN A 122 -0.45 -0.67 -12.93
N LEU A 123 -0.11 -0.59 -11.64
CA LEU A 123 -1.09 -0.73 -10.56
C LEU A 123 -2.10 0.43 -10.50
N ILE A 124 -1.77 1.60 -11.08
CA ILE A 124 -2.69 2.73 -11.15
C ILE A 124 -3.97 2.37 -11.94
N PHE A 125 -3.89 1.42 -12.86
CA PHE A 125 -5.02 0.99 -13.69
C PHE A 125 -5.87 -0.11 -13.06
N VAL A 126 -5.45 -0.69 -11.93
CA VAL A 126 -6.25 -1.69 -11.22
C VAL A 126 -7.45 -1.00 -10.56
N PRO A 127 -8.70 -1.41 -10.82
CA PRO A 127 -9.87 -0.77 -10.23
C PRO A 127 -9.84 -0.76 -8.70
N PHE A 128 -10.26 0.36 -8.11
CA PHE A 128 -10.35 0.66 -6.67
C PHE A 128 -9.00 0.77 -5.96
N LEU A 129 -8.07 -0.15 -6.23
CA LEU A 129 -6.72 -0.15 -5.69
C LEU A 129 -5.89 1.01 -6.26
N GLY A 130 -5.79 1.10 -7.59
CA GLY A 130 -4.94 2.08 -8.26
C GLY A 130 -5.37 3.52 -8.00
N GLN A 131 -6.68 3.78 -8.06
CA GLN A 131 -7.24 5.11 -7.80
C GLN A 131 -7.13 5.48 -6.32
N GLY A 132 -7.28 4.52 -5.41
CA GLY A 132 -7.08 4.73 -3.97
C GLY A 132 -5.63 5.10 -3.64
N LEU A 133 -4.67 4.36 -4.21
CA LEU A 133 -3.24 4.65 -4.07
C LEU A 133 -2.88 6.02 -4.64
N TRP A 134 -3.43 6.37 -5.81
CA TRP A 134 -3.27 7.71 -6.40
C TRP A 134 -3.87 8.80 -5.51
N ALA A 135 -5.05 8.59 -4.94
CA ALA A 135 -5.72 9.56 -4.07
C ALA A 135 -4.90 9.87 -2.79
N LEU A 136 -4.17 8.86 -2.28
CA LEU A 136 -3.24 8.96 -1.15
C LEU A 136 -1.85 9.50 -1.55
N ASN A 137 -1.63 9.82 -2.82
CA ASN A 137 -0.36 10.29 -3.39
C ASN A 137 0.79 9.28 -3.22
N PHE A 138 0.55 7.99 -3.49
CA PHE A 138 1.62 6.99 -3.52
C PHE A 138 2.58 7.23 -4.69
N PRO A 139 3.91 7.15 -4.48
CA PRO A 139 4.88 7.34 -5.54
C PRO A 139 4.86 6.16 -6.52
N SER A 140 4.73 6.46 -7.81
CA SER A 140 4.68 5.46 -8.88
C SER A 140 5.99 5.38 -9.64
N MET A 141 6.50 4.17 -9.84
CA MET A 141 7.76 3.89 -10.51
C MET A 141 7.55 3.24 -11.87
N LYS A 142 8.27 3.75 -12.87
CA LYS A 142 8.42 3.12 -14.18
C LYS A 142 9.65 2.23 -14.17
N ARG A 143 9.49 0.95 -14.47
CA ARG A 143 10.62 0.04 -14.74
C ARG A 143 10.67 -0.23 -16.23
N TYR A 144 11.75 0.20 -16.87
CA TYR A 144 12.00 -0.06 -18.28
C TYR A 144 12.64 -1.45 -18.44
N SER A 145 12.20 -2.21 -19.44
CA SER A 145 12.84 -3.49 -19.77
C SER A 145 14.21 -3.25 -20.39
N LYS A 146 15.09 -4.27 -20.35
CA LYS A 146 16.40 -4.21 -21.03
C LYS A 146 16.26 -3.88 -22.52
N GLU A 147 15.26 -4.47 -23.17
CA GLU A 147 15.00 -4.22 -24.59
C GLU A 147 14.60 -2.76 -24.85
N THR A 148 13.71 -2.19 -24.01
CA THR A 148 13.34 -0.78 -24.10
C THR A 148 14.53 0.14 -23.88
N LEU A 149 15.41 -0.16 -22.90
CA LEU A 149 16.61 0.63 -22.63
C LEU A 149 17.70 0.52 -23.69
N ASN A 150 17.68 -0.55 -24.50
CA ASN A 150 18.58 -0.69 -25.65
C ASN A 150 18.07 0.12 -26.84
N LYS A 151 16.75 0.16 -27.05
CA LYS A 151 16.09 0.98 -28.08
C LYS A 151 16.09 2.47 -27.72
N HIS A 152 16.01 2.79 -26.43
CA HIS A 152 15.92 4.14 -25.88
C HIS A 152 16.91 4.34 -24.72
N PRO A 153 18.22 4.51 -25.01
CA PRO A 153 19.25 4.69 -23.99
C PRO A 153 19.03 5.93 -23.09
N GLU A 154 18.34 6.95 -23.59
CA GLU A 154 17.97 8.18 -22.88
C GLU A 154 17.03 7.95 -21.68
N LEU A 155 16.41 6.77 -21.60
CA LEU A 155 15.54 6.40 -20.49
C LEU A 155 16.31 5.80 -19.30
N ARG A 156 17.62 5.55 -19.44
CA ARG A 156 18.47 5.03 -18.36
C ARG A 156 18.57 6.07 -17.24
N GLY A 157 18.32 5.65 -16.00
CA GLY A 157 18.40 6.52 -14.81
C GLY A 157 17.17 7.40 -14.56
N LYS A 158 16.19 7.45 -15.48
CA LYS A 158 14.92 8.19 -15.29
C LYS A 158 14.12 7.71 -14.08
N ASP A 159 14.20 6.42 -13.77
CA ASP A 159 13.58 5.82 -12.58
C ASP A 159 14.18 6.36 -11.29
N LEU A 160 15.50 6.48 -11.24
CA LEU A 160 16.23 7.03 -10.09
C LEU A 160 15.96 8.53 -9.91
N GLU A 161 15.87 9.30 -11.00
CA GLU A 161 15.43 10.70 -10.95
C GLU A 161 14.01 10.84 -10.40
N THR A 162 13.09 9.98 -10.84
CA THR A 162 11.69 9.99 -10.36
C THR A 162 11.61 9.67 -8.86
N THR A 163 12.43 8.72 -8.41
CA THR A 163 12.56 8.37 -6.98
C THR A 163 13.02 9.58 -6.17
N LYS A 164 14.10 10.26 -6.60
CA LYS A 164 14.65 11.45 -5.92
C LYS A 164 13.69 12.63 -5.85
N ARG A 165 12.70 12.73 -6.74
CA ARG A 165 11.68 13.80 -6.69
C ARG A 165 10.53 13.48 -5.73
N SER A 166 10.39 12.21 -5.34
CA SER A 166 9.26 11.72 -4.55
C SER A 166 9.60 11.50 -3.07
N CYS A 167 10.88 11.56 -2.70
CA CYS A 167 11.43 11.47 -1.36
C CYS A 167 12.17 12.76 -1.03
#